data_AF-A0A4R1AY15-F1
#
_entry.id   AF-A0A4R1AY15-F1
#
_cell.length_a   1.000
_cell.length_b   1.000
_cell.length_c   1.000
_cell.angle_alpha   90.00
_cell.angle_beta   90.00
_cell.angle_gamma   90.00
#
_symmetry.space_group_name_H-M   'P 1'
#
loop_
_entity.id
_entity.type
_entity.pdbx_description
1 polymer ?
#
loop_
_entity_poly.entity_id
_entity_poly.type
_entity_poly.pdbx_seq_one_letter_code
_entity_poly.pdbx_strand_id
1 'polypeptide(L)' 'MLEWTVLSLFLYFPEDKSEYLPAAISLGIFAIAAYFTFRLIVRISKKEALKAKELEERLQHQMNNSGENS' A
#
# COMPACT_ATOMS: atom_id res chain seq x y z
N MET A 1 -30.75 9.81 14.13
CA MET A 1 -30.92 8.67 15.06
C MET A 1 -29.86 7.59 14.88
N LEU A 2 -29.28 7.38 13.68
CA LEU A 2 -28.19 6.40 13.47
C LEU A 2 -26.79 6.90 13.92
N GLU A 3 -26.55 8.22 13.87
CA GLU A 3 -25.25 8.85 14.16
C GLU A 3 -24.79 8.70 15.63
N TRP A 4 -25.73 8.72 16.58
CA TRP A 4 -25.41 8.68 18.01
C TRP A 4 -24.96 7.29 18.49
N THR A 5 -25.54 6.25 17.90
CA THR A 5 -25.26 4.86 18.27
C THR A 5 -23.86 4.44 17.87
N VAL A 6 -23.38 4.88 16.70
CA VAL A 6 -22.02 4.58 16.22
C VAL A 6 -20.94 5.22 17.10
N LEU A 7 -21.16 6.45 17.60
CA LEU A 7 -20.25 7.14 18.51
C LEU A 7 -20.25 6.55 19.93
N SER A 8 -21.39 5.99 20.38
CA SER A 8 -21.57 5.45 21.73
C SER A 8 -21.12 3.99 21.89
N LEU A 9 -20.88 3.24 20.80
CA LEU A 9 -20.64 1.79 20.85
C LEU A 9 -19.23 1.39 21.33
N PHE A 10 -18.28 2.31 21.46
CA PHE A 10 -16.88 1.94 21.70
C PHE A 10 -16.07 2.83 22.64
N LEU A 11 -16.69 3.80 23.31
CA LEU A 11 -15.97 4.67 24.25
C LEU A 11 -15.99 4.11 25.69
N TYR A 12 -15.80 2.80 25.86
CA TYR A 12 -15.46 2.22 27.16
C TYR A 12 -13.95 2.16 27.28
N PHE A 13 -13.40 3.04 28.10
CA PHE A 13 -11.98 3.04 28.42
C PHE A 13 -11.76 2.22 29.68
N PRO A 14 -11.11 1.04 29.61
CA PRO A 14 -10.77 0.32 30.82
C PRO A 14 -9.93 1.19 31.75
N GLU A 15 -10.29 1.14 33.04
CA GLU A 15 -9.59 1.84 34.12
C GLU A 15 -8.18 1.26 34.29
N ASP A 16 -8.03 -0.07 34.14
CA ASP A 16 -6.74 -0.74 34.12
C ASP A 16 -6.12 -0.69 32.71
N LYS A 17 -4.90 -0.13 32.63
CA LYS A 17 -4.17 0.00 31.35
C LYS A 17 -3.76 -1.35 30.75
N SER A 18 -3.74 -2.41 31.56
CA SER A 18 -3.38 -3.76 31.12
C SER A 18 -4.37 -4.33 30.12
N GLU A 19 -5.64 -3.89 30.16
CA GLU A 19 -6.67 -4.34 29.22
C GLU A 19 -6.48 -3.81 27.79
N TYR A 20 -5.65 -2.77 27.57
CA TYR A 20 -5.27 -2.32 26.22
C TYR A 20 -4.16 -3.16 25.60
N LEU A 21 -3.46 -4.00 26.37
CA LEU A 21 -2.32 -4.79 25.88
C LEU A 21 -2.68 -5.69 24.69
N PRO A 22 -3.82 -6.41 24.67
CA PRO A 22 -4.24 -7.18 23.50
C PRO A 22 -4.47 -6.32 22.24
N ALA A 23 -5.00 -5.11 22.41
CA ALA A 23 -5.21 -4.18 21.30
C ALA A 23 -3.88 -3.66 20.75
N ALA A 24 -2.92 -3.33 21.62
CA ALA A 24 -1.59 -2.90 21.22
C ALA A 24 -0.83 -4.00 20.47
N ILE A 25 -0.93 -5.26 20.91
CA ILE A 25 -0.32 -6.41 20.23
C ILE A 25 -0.95 -6.59 18.85
N SER A 26 -2.29 -6.55 18.77
CA SER A 26 -3.01 -6.70 17.51
C SER A 26 -2.61 -5.60 16.51
N LEU A 27 -2.61 -4.34 16.96
CA LEU A 27 -2.17 -3.20 16.16
C LEU A 27 -0.72 -3.37 15.70
N GLY A 28 0.18 -3.82 16.59
CA GLY A 28 1.58 -4.08 16.27
C GLY A 28 1.73 -5.11 15.17
N ILE A 29 1.03 -6.24 15.25
CA ILE A 29 1.07 -7.30 14.23
C ILE A 29 0.58 -6.76 12.88
N PHE A 30 -0.57 -6.07 12.86
CA PHE A 30 -1.09 -5.49 11.62
C PHE A 30 -0.18 -4.41 11.04
N ALA A 31 0.41 -3.56 11.88
CA ALA A 31 1.33 -2.52 11.44
C ALA A 31 2.60 -3.12 10.82
N ILE A 32 3.16 -4.16 11.44
CA ILE A 32 4.31 -4.90 10.92
C ILE A 32 3.96 -5.55 9.58
N ALA A 33 2.82 -6.25 9.51
CA ALA A 33 2.35 -6.87 8.27
C ALA A 33 2.14 -5.83 7.16
N ALA A 34 1.48 -4.70 7.46
CA ALA A 34 1.26 -3.63 6.50
C ALA A 34 2.59 -3.03 5.99
N TYR A 35 3.56 -2.83 6.87
CA TYR A 35 4.89 -2.34 6.50
C TYR A 35 5.59 -3.29 5.51
N PHE A 36 5.57 -4.60 5.80
CA PHE A 36 6.19 -5.60 4.91
C PHE A 36 5.44 -5.71 3.57
N THR A 37 4.11 -5.73 3.59
CA THR A 37 3.29 -5.74 2.38
C THR A 37 3.58 -4.53 1.51
N PHE A 38 3.62 -3.33 2.09
CA PHE A 38 3.94 -2.10 1.37
C PHE A 38 5.34 -2.15 0.75
N ARG A 39 6.34 -2.61 1.52
CA ARG A 39 7.71 -2.83 1.00
C ARG A 39 7.74 -3.80 -0.19
N LEU A 40 6.97 -4.88 -0.13
CA LEU A 40 6.89 -5.87 -1.21
C LEU A 40 6.26 -5.26 -2.46
N ILE A 41 5.13 -4.57 -2.32
CA ILE A 41 4.42 -3.91 -3.43
C ILE A 41 5.33 -2.89 -4.12
N VAL A 42 6.00 -2.02 -3.35
CA VAL A 42 6.93 -1.01 -3.92
C VAL A 42 8.08 -1.68 -4.68
N ARG A 43 8.60 -2.80 -4.18
CA ARG A 43 9.68 -3.54 -4.86
C ARG A 43 9.22 -4.14 -6.18
N ILE A 44 8.01 -4.67 -6.25
CA ILE A 44 7.44 -5.22 -7.49
C ILE A 44 7.15 -4.10 -8.48
N SER A 45 6.49 -3.03 -8.02
CA SER A 45 6.17 -1.86 -8.86
C SER A 45 7.42 -1.24 -9.51
N LYS A 46 8.54 -1.14 -8.78
CA LYS A 46 9.81 -0.66 -9.34
C LYS A 46 10.34 -1.54 -10.48
N LYS A 47 10.18 -2.87 -10.38
CA LYS A 47 10.60 -3.80 -11.43
C LYS A 47 9.71 -3.68 -12.67
N GLU A 48 8.41 -3.52 -12.46
CA GLU A 48 7.45 -3.35 -13.56
C GLU A 48 7.67 -2.01 -14.28
N ALA A 49 7.88 -0.93 -13.53
CA ALA A 49 8.19 0.38 -14.09
C ALA A 49 9.46 0.36 -14.96
N LEU A 50 10.51 -0.35 -14.53
CA LEU A 50 11.73 -0.49 -15.33
C LEU A 50 11.47 -1.23 -16.66
N LYS A 51 10.69 -2.32 -16.62
CA LYS A 51 10.32 -3.07 -17.82
C LYS A 51 9.45 -2.26 -18.77
N ALA A 52 8.51 -1.49 -18.23
CA ALA A 52 7.65 -0.60 -19.02
C ALA A 52 8.49 0.47 -19.74
N LYS A 53 9.44 1.09 -19.03
CA LYS A 53 10.36 2.07 -19.61
C LYS A 53 11.20 1.47 -20.75
N GLU A 54 11.75 0.27 -20.56
CA GLU A 54 12.52 -0.41 -21.62
C GLU A 54 11.66 -0.70 -22.86
N LEU A 55 10.38 -1.05 -22.66
CA LEU A 55 9.44 -1.27 -23.75
C LEU A 55 9.13 0.04 -24.50
N GLU A 56 8.89 1.14 -23.77
CA GLU A 56 8.68 2.46 -24.36
C GLU A 56 9.87 2.91 -25.21
N GLU A 57 11.09 2.77 -24.70
CA GLU A 57 12.32 3.10 -25.44
C GLU A 57 12.45 2.27 -26.73
N ARG A 58 12.18 0.95 -26.67
CA ARG A 58 12.21 0.07 -27.85
C ARG A 58 11.18 0.48 -28.91
N LEU A 59 9.96 0.80 -28.50
CA LEU A 59 8.90 1.25 -29.41
C LEU A 59 9.26 2.59 -30.05
N GLN A 60 9.80 3.53 -29.27
CA GLN A 60 10.23 4.83 -29.78
C GLN A 60 11.37 4.69 -30.81
N HIS A 61 12.35 3.82 -30.55
CA HIS A 61 13.41 3.52 -31.52
C HIS A 61 12.87 2.89 -32.80
N GLN A 62 11.89 1.98 -32.72
CA GLN A 62 11.26 1.39 -33.90
C GLN A 62 10.47 2.43 -34.70
N MET A 63 9.72 3.31 -34.05
CA MET A 63 8.98 4.38 -34.72
C MET A 63 9.91 5.37 -35.43
N ASN A 64 10.98 5.81 -34.76
CA ASN A 64 11.95 6.74 -35.35
C ASN A 64 12.65 6.11 -36.56
N ASN A 65 13.12 4.86 -36.45
CA ASN A 65 13.77 4.15 -37.57
C ASN A 65 12.81 3.86 -38.74
N SER A 66 11.51 3.72 -38.48
CA SER A 66 10.50 3.48 -39.53
C SER A 66 10.11 4.77 -40.26
N GLY A 67 10.12 5.91 -39.56
CA GLY A 67 9.89 7.23 -40.14
C GLY A 67 11.09 7.81 -40.89
N GLU A 68 12.31 7.35 -40.60
CA GLU A 68 13.54 7.79 -41.29
C GLU A 68 13.77 7.04 -42.63
N ASN A 69 13.05 5.94 -42.87
CA ASN A 69 13.18 5.08 -44.06
C ASN A 69 11.99 5.20 -45.04
N SER A 70 11.16 6.26 -44.90
CA SER A 70 10.03 6.61 -45.77
C SER A 70 10.18 8.04 -46.28
#